data_AF-A0A845FFJ6-F1
#
_entry.id   AF-A0A845FFJ6-F1
#
_cell.length_a   1.000
_cell.length_b   1.000
_cell.length_c   1.000
_cell.angle_alpha   90.00
_cell.angle_beta   90.00
_cell.angle_gamma   90.00
#
_symmetry.space_group_name_H-M   'P 1'
#
loop_
_entity.id
_entity.type
_entity.pdbx_description
1 polymer ?
#
loop_
_entity_poly.entity_id
_entity_poly.type
_entity_poly.pdbx_seq_one_letter_code
_entity_poly.pdbx_strand_id
1 'polypeptide(L)' 'MEQASWFDFVEKERDPVYEELQNLTEENPIIRIASYTITLNPFALIEIESDGVHDCVSDLEACYKYLCNLNK' A
#
# COMPACT_ATOMS: atom_id res chain seq x y z
N MET A 1 14.94 -5.68 17.63
CA MET A 1 14.21 -6.87 17.15
C MET A 1 12.75 -6.65 17.52
N GLU A 2 11.93 -6.25 16.55
CA GLU A 2 10.48 -6.24 16.73
C GLU A 2 9.99 -7.66 16.42
N GLN A 3 9.48 -8.33 17.44
CA GLN A 3 8.77 -9.61 17.26
C GLN A 3 7.41 -9.24 16.67
N ALA A 4 7.27 -9.29 15.34
CA ALA A 4 5.96 -9.19 14.70
C ALA A 4 5.10 -10.34 15.23
N SER A 5 3.99 -10.01 15.90
CA SER A 5 3.08 -11.02 16.41
C SER A 5 2.43 -11.72 15.22
N TRP A 6 2.30 -13.05 15.28
CA TRP A 6 1.54 -13.80 14.27
C TRP A 6 0.15 -13.19 14.07
N PHE A 7 -0.47 -12.68 15.15
CA PHE A 7 -1.77 -12.03 15.09
C PHE A 7 -1.80 -10.81 14.17
N ASP A 8 -0.76 -9.97 14.20
CA ASP A 8 -0.67 -8.78 13.35
C ASP A 8 -0.64 -9.15 11.86
N PHE A 9 -0.03 -10.29 11.54
CA PHE A 9 0.04 -10.80 10.17
C PHE A 9 -1.32 -11.30 9.67
N VAL A 10 -2.05 -12.06 10.50
CA VAL A 10 -3.36 -12.64 10.13
C VAL A 10 -4.44 -11.57 10.02
N GLU A 11 -4.41 -10.53 10.86
CA GLU A 11 -5.34 -9.41 10.74
C GLU A 11 -5.09 -8.61 9.46
N LYS A 12 -3.81 -8.40 9.13
CA LYS A 12 -3.40 -7.68 7.93
C LYS A 12 -3.79 -8.38 6.63
N GLU A 13 -3.64 -9.70 6.54
CA GLU A 13 -4.05 -10.47 5.34
C GLU A 13 -5.56 -10.42 5.07
N ARG A 14 -6.37 -9.99 6.05
CA ARG A 14 -7.82 -9.79 5.90
C ARG A 14 -8.21 -8.33 5.68
N ASP A 15 -7.26 -7.41 5.70
CA ASP A 15 -7.55 -6.00 5.44
C ASP A 15 -7.77 -5.81 3.92
N PRO A 16 -8.95 -5.30 3.49
CA PRO A 16 -9.24 -5.07 2.08
C PRO A 16 -8.23 -4.14 1.38
N VAL A 17 -7.63 -3.20 2.11
CA VAL A 17 -6.58 -2.32 1.58
C VAL A 17 -5.33 -3.12 1.26
N TYR A 18 -4.94 -4.02 2.16
CA TYR A 18 -3.75 -4.84 1.95
C TYR A 18 -3.97 -5.89 0.86
N GLU A 19 -5.16 -6.48 0.79
CA GLU A 19 -5.56 -7.37 -0.30
C GLU A 19 -5.46 -6.66 -1.65
N GLU A 20 -5.99 -5.44 -1.77
CA GLU A 20 -5.92 -4.68 -3.02
C GLU A 20 -4.48 -4.29 -3.38
N LEU A 21 -3.64 -3.94 -2.39
CA LEU A 21 -2.21 -3.65 -2.61
C LEU A 21 -1.45 -4.85 -3.19
N GLN A 22 -1.85 -6.09 -2.88
CA GLN A 22 -1.22 -7.29 -3.44
C GLN A 22 -1.48 -7.44 -4.95
N ASN A 23 -2.45 -6.72 -5.51
CA ASN A 23 -2.69 -6.67 -6.95
C ASN A 23 -1.74 -5.73 -7.70
N LEU A 24 -0.92 -4.93 -6.99
CA LEU A 24 0.03 -4.02 -7.62
C LEU A 24 1.29 -4.78 -8.07
N THR A 25 1.39 -5.06 -9.37
CA THR A 25 2.52 -5.79 -9.97
C THR A 25 3.03 -5.08 -11.22
N GLU A 26 4.12 -5.56 -11.84
CA GLU A 26 4.60 -4.99 -13.11
C GLU A 26 3.57 -5.16 -14.24
N GLU A 27 2.79 -6.23 -14.22
CA GLU A 27 1.70 -6.51 -15.17
C GLU A 27 0.43 -5.72 -14.85
N ASN A 28 0.25 -5.33 -13.59
CA ASN A 28 -0.83 -4.47 -13.13
C ASN A 28 -0.29 -3.30 -12.30
N PRO A 29 0.36 -2.32 -12.97
CA PRO A 29 1.14 -1.30 -12.28
C PRO A 29 0.29 -0.18 -11.68
N ILE A 30 -1.04 -0.22 -11.82
CA ILE A 30 -1.93 0.83 -11.31
C ILE A 30 -3.15 0.18 -10.67
N ILE A 31 -3.39 0.50 -9.40
CA ILE A 31 -4.60 0.12 -8.68
C ILE A 31 -5.28 1.36 -8.09
N ARG A 32 -6.53 1.20 -7.67
CA ARG A 32 -7.30 2.28 -7.02
C ARG A 32 -7.85 1.80 -5.69
N ILE A 33 -7.55 2.53 -4.63
CA ILE A 33 -8.03 2.25 -3.28
C ILE A 33 -8.73 3.50 -2.77
N ALA A 34 -10.05 3.45 -2.66
CA ALA A 34 -10.90 4.60 -2.35
C ALA A 34 -10.59 5.82 -3.27
N SER A 35 -10.08 6.93 -2.71
CA SER A 35 -9.70 8.13 -3.45
C SER A 35 -8.24 8.15 -3.91
N TYR A 36 -7.45 7.12 -3.58
CA TYR A 36 -6.04 7.04 -3.93
C TYR A 36 -5.83 6.24 -5.21
N THR A 37 -4.96 6.75 -6.07
CA THR A 37 -4.34 6.02 -7.17
C THR A 37 -2.96 5.59 -6.70
N ILE A 38 -2.69 4.28 -6.77
CA ILE A 38 -1.41 3.71 -6.37
C ILE A 38 -0.74 3.17 -7.64
N THR A 39 0.48 3.62 -7.93
CA THR A 39 1.19 3.28 -9.16
C THR A 39 2.56 2.67 -8.85
N LEU A 40 2.89 1.54 -9.47
CA LEU A 40 4.24 0.98 -9.49
C LEU A 40 4.98 1.55 -10.69
N ASN A 41 6.00 2.36 -10.43
CA ASN A 41 6.76 3.00 -11.50
C ASN A 41 7.91 2.12 -12.02
N PRO A 42 8.55 2.48 -13.15
CA PRO A 42 9.65 1.71 -13.73
C PRO A 42 10.91 1.58 -12.86
N PHE A 43 11.00 2.34 -11.76
CA PHE A 43 12.09 2.27 -10.78
C PHE A 43 11.74 1.36 -9.58
N ALA A 44 10.63 0.61 -9.67
CA ALA A 44 10.08 -0.21 -8.60
C ALA A 44 9.71 0.57 -7.33
N LEU A 45 9.36 1.86 -7.49
CA LEU A 45 8.78 2.67 -6.42
C LEU A 45 7.27 2.72 -6.55
N ILE A 46 6.60 2.82 -5.41
CA ILE A 46 5.15 2.91 -5.32
C ILE A 46 4.78 4.38 -5.09
N GLU A 47 4.11 4.97 -6.06
CA GLU A 47 3.59 6.34 -6.04
C GLU A 47 2.15 6.32 -5.50
N ILE A 48 1.84 7.28 -4.63
CA ILE A 48 0.54 7.39 -3.94
C ILE A 48 -0.02 8.77 -4.25
N GLU A 49 -1.14 8.81 -4.95
CA GLU A 49 -1.73 10.06 -5.43
C GLU A 49 -3.22 10.17 -5.06
N SER A 50 -3.62 11.34 -4.54
CA SER A 50 -5.03 11.75 -4.43
C SER A 50 -5.12 13.28 -4.43
N ASP A 51 -6.32 13.84 -4.21
CA ASP A 51 -6.47 15.30 -4.15
C ASP A 51 -5.66 15.88 -2.98
N GLY A 52 -4.62 16.65 -3.31
CA GLY A 52 -3.70 17.24 -2.33
C GLY A 52 -2.65 16.28 -1.75
N VAL A 53 -2.57 15.03 -2.22
CA VAL A 53 -1.57 14.04 -1.78
C VAL A 53 -0.76 13.56 -2.98
N HIS A 54 0.57 13.66 -2.89
CA HIS A 54 1.50 13.07 -3.83
C HIS A 54 2.76 12.65 -3.06
N ASP A 55 2.96 11.36 -2.90
CA ASP A 55 4.06 10.77 -2.11
C ASP A 55 4.57 9.48 -2.75
N CYS A 56 5.70 8.97 -2.28
CA CYS A 56 6.28 7.72 -2.78
C CYS A 56 6.94 6.88 -1.69
N VAL A 57 6.86 5.55 -1.83
CA VAL A 57 7.44 4.56 -0.92
C VAL A 57 8.12 3.42 -1.67
N SER A 58 8.95 2.63 -0.98
CA SER A 58 9.78 1.57 -1.58
C SER A 58 9.14 0.19 -1.66
N ASP A 59 8.06 -0.06 -0.92
CA ASP A 59 7.47 -1.40 -0.78
C ASP A 59 6.02 -1.35 -0.29
N LEU A 60 5.31 -2.47 -0.48
CA LEU A 60 3.89 -2.61 -0.14
C LEU A 60 3.61 -2.44 1.35
N GLU A 61 4.55 -2.80 2.23
CA GLU A 61 4.40 -2.65 3.69
C GLU A 61 4.38 -1.17 4.08
N ALA A 62 5.33 -0.39 3.54
CA ALA A 62 5.37 1.05 3.71
C ALA A 62 4.12 1.73 3.14
N CYS A 63 3.65 1.29 1.96
CA CYS A 63 2.43 1.81 1.35
C CYS A 63 1.19 1.55 2.21
N TYR A 64 1.03 0.32 2.71
CA TYR A 64 -0.06 -0.05 3.61
C TYR A 64 -0.06 0.81 4.88
N LYS A 65 1.09 0.92 5.55
CA LYS A 65 1.24 1.74 6.76
C LYS A 65 0.93 3.21 6.49
N TYR A 66 1.33 3.73 5.34
CA TYR A 66 1.03 5.09 4.93
C TYR A 66 -0.49 5.32 4.83
N LEU A 67 -1.19 4.46 4.08
CA LEU A 67 -2.64 4.54 3.89
C LEU A 67 -3.41 4.38 5.22
N CYS A 68 -2.99 3.46 6.09
CA CYS A 68 -3.61 3.30 7.42
C CYS A 68 -3.42 4.52 8.33
N ASN A 69 -2.33 5.27 8.17
CA ASN A 69 -2.07 6.46 8.97
C ASN A 69 -2.81 7.70 8.46
N LEU A 70 -3.14 7.77 7.16
CA LEU A 70 -3.96 8.85 6.60
C LEU A 70 -5.44 8.74 6.99
N ASN A 71 -5.91 7.55 7.36
CA ASN A 71 -7.29 7.30 7.79
C ASN A 71 -7.53 7.50 9.30
N LYS A 72 -6.58 8.10 10.04
CA LYS A 72 -6.71 8.45 11.47
C LYS A 72 -7.06 9.93 11.64
#